data_AF-A0A7X7ZCA4-F1
#
_entry.id   AF-A0A7X7ZCA4-F1
#
_cell.length_a   1.000
_cell.length_b   1.000
_cell.length_c   1.000
_cell.angle_alpha   90.00
_cell.angle_beta   90.00
_cell.angle_gamma   90.00
#
_symmetry.space_group_name_H-M   'P 1'
#
loop_
_entity.id
_entity.type
_entity.pdbx_description
1 polymer ?
#
loop_
_entity_poly.entity_id
_entity_poly.type
_entity_poly.pdbx_seq_one_letter_code
_entity_poly.pdbx_strand_id
1 'polypeptide(L)'
;MSLRKLNFAEIEDLKENGCSATDWNKVQISGQFDTGQIRNVNFDGEVRIGKNVKIQNVSSLANYEIGDDVTLFNIDSLRVEGETGFGNGVKISVLNEGGGRELTLYDRLTAQVAYMMVTCRHDKKFIEKLEKKIDAYCSKKKSNLGKIGEGTSIKHCGILRNLLIEGPAKLEGAVSLSEGTIVSCKEDPVVIGSGVTAKHFIIQSGTKISDGVLLDNCFAGQGVRIGKQYSAENCAFFANCEGYHGEAVSIFGGPYTVTHHKSTLLIAAMFSFYNAGSGSNQSNHMYKLGPLHQGILERGSKTGSVSYMLWPSRVGAYSVVIGKHYTNFDASDFPFSYINEEKGQSQLTPAMNMFTVGTRRDTIKWQTRDRRKDPVKHDIIHLELFNPYIVGKILNGANILKELLEKASREQEFVTYKGLHIKRLLLKTCGKYYEMAIKIYMGQELIKRLEKKEALSYNPEDYSDKWIDVAGMFIPKGEYLKLINSITSNEEWGVAEIASEFRKLDEKYEELAWAWCAKLIEKRYGCGISELTREQINQIIGDWRESRIKLNNMIIYVITLFEKIISRYLRI
;
A
#
# COMPACT_ATOMS: atom_id res chain seq x y z
N MET A 1 34.05 7.46 9.80
CA MET A 1 35.10 7.40 8.76
C MET A 1 36.15 8.44 9.10
N SER A 2 37.45 8.11 9.11
CA SER A 2 38.50 9.11 9.34
C SER A 2 38.84 9.77 8.00
N LEU A 3 38.50 11.05 7.85
CA LEU A 3 38.69 11.81 6.61
C LEU A 3 39.95 12.66 6.72
N ARG A 4 40.70 12.77 5.61
CA ARG A 4 41.83 13.69 5.48
C ARG A 4 41.72 14.50 4.19
N LYS A 5 42.43 15.62 4.14
CA LYS A 5 42.63 16.37 2.90
C LYS A 5 43.51 15.58 1.93
N LEU A 6 43.35 15.88 0.64
CA LEU A 6 44.29 15.46 -0.40
C LEU A 6 45.67 16.05 -0.14
N ASN A 7 46.72 15.30 -0.43
CA ASN A 7 48.09 15.82 -0.45
C ASN A 7 48.42 16.40 -1.84
N PHE A 8 49.57 17.07 -1.95
CA PHE A 8 49.96 17.74 -3.20
C PHE A 8 50.10 16.78 -4.39
N ALA A 9 50.73 15.61 -4.20
CA ALA A 9 50.89 14.62 -5.26
C ALA A 9 49.53 14.09 -5.75
N GLU A 10 48.62 13.80 -4.82
CA GLU A 10 47.26 13.36 -5.17
C GLU A 10 46.48 14.42 -5.96
N ILE A 11 46.67 15.71 -5.66
CA ILE A 11 46.04 16.80 -6.41
C ILE A 11 46.58 16.89 -7.84
N GLU A 12 47.89 16.76 -8.02
CA GLU A 12 48.50 16.78 -9.36
C GLU A 12 48.07 15.56 -10.19
N ASP A 13 48.06 14.36 -9.61
CA ASP A 13 47.53 13.15 -10.26
C ASP A 13 46.07 13.34 -10.72
N LEU A 14 45.22 13.95 -9.87
CA LEU A 14 43.82 14.22 -10.20
C LEU A 14 43.68 15.22 -11.35
N LYS A 15 44.52 16.26 -11.40
CA LYS A 15 44.55 17.21 -12.53
C LYS A 15 44.98 16.53 -13.83
N GLU A 16 46.01 15.67 -13.79
CA GLU A 16 46.43 14.87 -14.96
C GLU A 16 45.33 13.93 -15.44
N ASN A 17 44.53 13.40 -14.51
CA ASN A 17 43.34 12.61 -14.79
C ASN A 17 42.14 13.43 -15.31
N GLY A 18 42.33 14.72 -15.61
CA GLY A 18 41.30 15.61 -16.16
C GLY A 18 40.30 16.13 -15.11
N CYS A 19 40.63 16.06 -13.82
CA CYS A 19 39.78 16.58 -12.76
C CYS A 19 40.09 18.04 -12.44
N SER A 20 39.08 18.77 -11.98
CA SER A 20 39.20 20.13 -11.48
C SER A 20 38.43 20.29 -10.18
N ALA A 21 38.81 21.28 -9.36
CA ALA A 21 38.07 21.64 -8.16
C ALA A 21 38.05 23.16 -7.97
N THR A 22 36.93 23.70 -7.49
CA THR A 22 36.85 25.12 -7.09
C THR A 22 37.74 25.42 -5.88
N ASP A 23 37.84 24.46 -4.94
CA ASP A 23 38.78 24.47 -3.82
C ASP A 23 39.13 23.03 -3.41
N TRP A 24 40.36 22.59 -3.69
CA TRP A 24 40.85 21.26 -3.32
C TRP A 24 40.83 20.99 -1.81
N ASN A 25 40.81 22.03 -0.95
CA ASN A 25 40.71 21.85 0.51
C ASN A 25 39.35 21.29 0.96
N LYS A 26 38.32 21.43 0.12
CA LYS A 26 36.97 20.94 0.39
C LYS A 26 36.73 19.52 -0.14
N VAL A 27 37.71 18.95 -0.83
CA VAL A 27 37.71 17.53 -1.22
C VAL A 27 38.48 16.74 -0.17
N GLN A 28 37.78 15.83 0.50
CA GLN A 28 38.32 14.99 1.56
C GLN A 28 38.19 13.52 1.19
N ILE A 29 39.17 12.70 1.58
CA ILE A 29 39.22 11.28 1.24
C ILE A 29 39.44 10.41 2.49
N SER A 30 39.01 9.15 2.41
CA SER A 30 39.18 8.15 3.46
C SER A 30 40.39 7.26 3.20
N GLY A 31 41.35 7.22 4.13
CA GLY A 31 42.44 6.23 4.14
C GLY A 31 43.37 6.25 2.92
N GLN A 32 43.65 5.06 2.38
CA GLN A 32 44.38 4.88 1.11
C GLN A 32 43.46 5.24 -0.05
N PHE A 33 43.95 6.12 -0.93
CA PHE A 33 43.17 6.71 -2.02
C PHE A 33 43.91 6.46 -3.34
N ASP A 34 43.23 5.77 -4.27
CA ASP A 34 43.75 5.52 -5.62
C ASP A 34 43.21 6.60 -6.56
N THR A 35 44.06 7.57 -6.89
CA THR A 35 43.76 8.67 -7.82
C THR A 35 43.35 8.14 -9.20
N GLY A 36 43.82 6.95 -9.61
CA GLY A 36 43.50 6.33 -10.89
C GLY A 36 42.03 5.94 -11.08
N GLN A 37 41.26 5.83 -9.99
CA GLN A 37 39.82 5.58 -10.04
C GLN A 37 38.98 6.84 -10.32
N ILE A 38 39.60 8.02 -10.28
CA ILE A 38 38.94 9.31 -10.38
C ILE A 38 39.40 10.02 -11.66
N ARG A 39 38.50 10.20 -12.64
CA ARG A 39 38.84 10.77 -13.96
C ARG A 39 37.75 11.67 -14.51
N ASN A 40 38.13 12.80 -15.12
CA ASN A 40 37.20 13.76 -15.73
C ASN A 40 36.06 14.16 -14.77
N VAL A 41 36.43 14.69 -13.60
CA VAL A 41 35.49 15.12 -12.55
C VAL A 41 35.68 16.58 -12.20
N ASN A 42 34.60 17.36 -12.18
CA ASN A 42 34.63 18.72 -11.65
C ASN A 42 34.00 18.76 -10.25
N PHE A 43 34.85 18.93 -9.24
CA PHE A 43 34.45 19.05 -7.85
C PHE A 43 34.06 20.49 -7.51
N ASP A 44 32.97 20.65 -6.78
CA ASP A 44 32.60 21.94 -6.18
C ASP A 44 32.02 21.74 -4.77
N GLY A 45 32.06 22.77 -3.95
CA GLY A 45 31.58 22.69 -2.58
C GLY A 45 32.31 21.61 -1.77
N GLU A 46 31.61 21.00 -0.82
CA GLU A 46 32.18 19.99 0.06
C GLU A 46 31.98 18.57 -0.49
N VAL A 47 33.07 17.84 -0.73
CA VAL A 47 33.01 16.46 -1.24
C VAL A 47 33.85 15.54 -0.36
N ARG A 48 33.22 14.49 0.18
CA ARG A 48 33.86 13.50 1.04
C ARG A 48 33.78 12.14 0.37
N ILE A 49 34.93 11.52 0.11
CA ILE A 49 35.03 10.28 -0.67
C ILE A 49 35.48 9.13 0.24
N GLY A 50 34.69 8.05 0.25
CA GLY A 50 35.00 6.79 0.92
C GLY A 50 36.13 6.00 0.25
N LYS A 51 36.27 4.74 0.67
CA LYS A 51 37.26 3.78 0.14
C LYS A 51 36.73 3.11 -1.11
N ASN A 52 37.65 2.75 -2.01
CA ASN A 52 37.35 1.98 -3.23
C ASN A 52 36.23 2.62 -4.08
N VAL A 53 36.19 3.95 -4.12
CA VAL A 53 35.21 4.70 -4.90
C VAL A 53 35.75 4.94 -6.30
N LYS A 54 34.90 4.70 -7.30
CA LYS A 54 35.19 4.99 -8.71
C LYS A 54 34.31 6.14 -9.19
N ILE A 55 34.92 7.23 -9.66
CA ILE A 55 34.22 8.42 -10.17
C ILE A 55 34.80 8.78 -11.53
N GLN A 56 34.03 8.57 -12.60
CA GLN A 56 34.52 8.84 -13.96
C GLN A 56 33.48 9.56 -14.80
N ASN A 57 33.90 10.60 -15.52
CA ASN A 57 33.06 11.41 -16.41
C ASN A 57 31.85 11.98 -15.64
N VAL A 58 32.13 12.77 -14.61
CA VAL A 58 31.10 13.45 -13.81
C VAL A 58 31.31 14.95 -13.98
N SER A 59 30.46 15.58 -14.81
CA SER A 59 30.67 16.97 -15.25
C SER A 59 30.51 17.98 -14.11
N SER A 60 29.78 17.63 -13.05
CA SER A 60 29.68 18.41 -11.82
C SER A 60 29.33 17.51 -10.63
N LEU A 61 30.17 17.53 -9.59
CA LEU A 61 29.96 16.82 -8.33
C LEU A 61 30.11 17.80 -7.16
N ALA A 62 29.03 18.03 -6.41
CA ALA A 62 29.06 19.02 -5.34
C ALA A 62 28.25 18.68 -4.09
N ASN A 63 28.80 18.98 -2.91
CA ASN A 63 28.11 18.87 -1.62
C ASN A 63 27.61 17.44 -1.31
N TYR A 64 28.50 16.45 -1.41
CA TYR A 64 28.18 15.04 -1.20
C TYR A 64 29.17 14.29 -0.31
N GLU A 65 28.64 13.47 0.60
CA GLU A 65 29.33 12.35 1.23
C GLU A 65 29.09 11.07 0.40
N ILE A 66 30.18 10.51 -0.12
CA ILE A 66 30.17 9.29 -0.93
C ILE A 66 30.70 8.14 -0.08
N GLY A 67 29.85 7.13 0.15
CA GLY A 67 30.21 5.92 0.91
C GLY A 67 31.25 5.05 0.22
N ASP A 68 31.67 4.00 0.93
CA ASP A 68 32.64 3.03 0.40
C ASP A 68 32.04 2.23 -0.79
N ASP A 69 32.90 1.74 -1.68
CA ASP A 69 32.54 0.86 -2.81
C ASP A 69 31.49 1.47 -3.78
N VAL A 70 31.41 2.81 -3.83
CA VAL A 70 30.49 3.52 -4.73
C VAL A 70 31.08 3.65 -6.13
N THR A 71 30.22 3.49 -7.15
CA THR A 71 30.56 3.81 -8.54
C THR A 71 29.68 4.94 -9.06
N LEU A 72 30.31 6.02 -9.51
CA LEU A 72 29.72 7.13 -10.24
C LEU A 72 30.31 7.16 -11.65
N PHE A 73 29.49 6.99 -12.68
CA PHE A 73 29.96 6.90 -14.06
C PHE A 73 29.04 7.64 -15.04
N ASN A 74 29.60 8.57 -15.82
CA ASN A 74 28.86 9.28 -16.87
C ASN A 74 27.60 9.97 -16.31
N ILE A 75 27.81 10.99 -15.47
CA ILE A 75 26.76 11.75 -14.80
C ILE A 75 26.89 13.22 -15.17
N ASP A 76 25.82 13.84 -15.65
CA ASP A 76 25.86 15.26 -16.03
C ASP A 76 26.01 16.15 -14.79
N SER A 77 25.22 15.91 -13.75
CA SER A 77 25.34 16.64 -12.49
C SER A 77 24.86 15.82 -11.30
N LEU A 78 25.67 15.79 -10.24
CA LEU A 78 25.30 15.27 -8.92
C LEU A 78 25.60 16.35 -7.87
N ARG A 79 24.58 17.07 -7.42
CA ARG A 79 24.77 18.22 -6.53
C ARG A 79 23.70 18.39 -5.46
N VAL A 80 24.09 18.96 -4.31
CA VAL A 80 23.14 19.53 -3.35
C VAL A 80 23.16 21.06 -3.42
N GLU A 81 21.96 21.63 -3.49
CA GLU A 81 21.67 23.06 -3.56
C GLU A 81 20.82 23.47 -2.35
N GLY A 82 21.38 24.35 -1.51
CA GLY A 82 20.71 24.85 -0.30
C GLY A 82 20.54 23.80 0.79
N GLU A 83 19.82 24.17 1.85
CA GLU A 83 19.35 23.22 2.86
C GLU A 83 18.10 22.50 2.32
N THR A 84 18.12 21.16 2.32
CA THR A 84 16.99 20.34 1.85
C THR A 84 16.70 19.20 2.82
N GLY A 85 15.44 18.77 2.89
CA GLY A 85 15.03 17.52 3.55
C GLY A 85 15.11 16.29 2.64
N PHE A 86 15.58 16.43 1.40
CA PHE A 86 15.65 15.35 0.41
C PHE A 86 14.29 14.67 0.19
N GLY A 87 13.23 15.48 0.06
CA GLY A 87 11.84 15.01 -0.03
C GLY A 87 11.17 14.68 1.32
N ASN A 88 11.92 14.53 2.42
CA ASN A 88 11.32 14.36 3.76
C ASN A 88 10.67 15.67 4.23
N GLY A 89 9.43 15.58 4.70
CA GLY A 89 8.61 16.72 5.11
C GLY A 89 7.76 17.32 3.99
N VAL A 90 7.87 16.85 2.75
CA VAL A 90 6.99 17.29 1.66
C VAL A 90 5.57 16.82 1.95
N LYS A 91 4.59 17.73 1.86
CA LYS A 91 3.16 17.43 2.00
C LYS A 91 2.54 17.21 0.62
N ILE A 92 1.81 16.12 0.45
CA ILE A 92 1.19 15.74 -0.83
C ILE A 92 -0.32 15.56 -0.70
N SER A 93 -1.06 15.99 -1.73
CA SER A 93 -2.53 15.96 -1.74
C SER A 93 -3.06 14.60 -2.20
N VAL A 94 -2.97 13.60 -1.34
CA VAL A 94 -3.55 12.27 -1.56
C VAL A 94 -5.06 12.27 -1.29
N LEU A 95 -5.81 11.39 -1.97
CA LEU A 95 -7.27 11.21 -1.93
C LEU A 95 -8.09 12.37 -2.50
N ASN A 96 -7.73 13.61 -2.17
CA ASN A 96 -8.43 14.81 -2.60
C ASN A 96 -7.45 15.77 -3.27
N GLU A 97 -7.64 16.00 -4.57
CA GLU A 97 -6.84 16.96 -5.35
C GLU A 97 -6.99 18.39 -4.81
N GLY A 98 -8.15 18.74 -4.23
CA GLY A 98 -8.37 20.03 -3.58
C GLY A 98 -7.70 20.20 -2.21
N GLY A 99 -6.95 19.20 -1.72
CA GLY A 99 -6.28 19.24 -0.41
C GLY A 99 -7.17 18.89 0.79
N GLY A 100 -6.71 19.23 1.99
CA GLY A 100 -7.37 18.95 3.28
C GLY A 100 -7.14 17.55 3.85
N ARG A 101 -6.37 16.70 3.14
CA ARG A 101 -5.98 15.34 3.56
C ARG A 101 -4.48 15.08 3.36
N GLU A 102 -3.66 16.12 3.44
CA GLU A 102 -2.25 16.13 3.05
C GLU A 102 -1.40 15.07 3.77
N LEU A 103 -0.79 14.16 3.02
CA LEU A 103 0.13 13.18 3.58
C LEU A 103 1.54 13.78 3.60
N THR A 104 2.23 13.71 4.74
CA THR A 104 3.63 14.15 4.84
C THR A 104 4.55 12.97 4.50
N LEU A 105 5.43 13.17 3.52
CA LEU A 105 6.41 12.19 3.09
C LEU A 105 7.56 12.10 4.07
N TYR A 106 7.95 10.89 4.46
CA TYR A 106 9.21 10.62 5.14
C TYR A 106 9.68 9.19 4.87
N ASP A 107 10.98 8.99 4.94
CA ASP A 107 11.69 7.76 4.57
C ASP A 107 11.31 6.50 5.38
N ARG A 108 10.64 6.66 6.52
CA ARG A 108 10.09 5.58 7.37
C ARG A 108 8.56 5.53 7.41
N LEU A 109 7.89 6.20 6.48
CA LEU A 109 6.42 6.20 6.38
C LEU A 109 5.91 4.77 6.17
N THR A 110 4.87 4.40 6.92
CA THR A 110 4.15 3.12 6.79
C THR A 110 2.73 3.37 6.28
N ALA A 111 2.13 2.36 5.66
CA ALA A 111 0.74 2.37 5.23
C ALA A 111 -0.21 2.70 6.39
N GLN A 112 0.09 2.21 7.59
CA GLN A 112 -0.73 2.40 8.79
C GLN A 112 -0.72 3.86 9.26
N VAL A 113 0.45 4.48 9.38
CA VAL A 113 0.57 5.89 9.77
C VAL A 113 -0.06 6.79 8.71
N ALA A 114 0.21 6.50 7.43
CA ALA A 114 -0.39 7.24 6.32
C ALA A 114 -1.92 7.17 6.36
N TYR A 115 -2.49 5.98 6.60
CA TYR A 115 -3.94 5.80 6.74
C TYR A 115 -4.50 6.68 7.86
N MET A 116 -3.87 6.71 9.04
CA MET A 116 -4.31 7.57 10.14
C MET A 116 -4.26 9.05 9.74
N MET A 117 -3.17 9.51 9.14
CA MET A 117 -3.03 10.91 8.70
C MET A 117 -4.15 11.31 7.74
N VAL A 118 -4.46 10.49 6.75
CA VAL A 118 -5.44 10.87 5.71
C VAL A 118 -6.89 10.66 6.14
N THR A 119 -7.18 9.77 7.10
CA THR A 119 -8.55 9.43 7.51
C THR A 119 -9.00 10.12 8.81
N CYS A 120 -8.08 10.43 9.74
CA CYS A 120 -8.41 11.02 11.04
C CYS A 120 -8.55 12.55 11.03
N ARG A 121 -8.84 13.19 9.89
CA ARG A 121 -8.94 14.66 9.77
C ARG A 121 -10.05 15.31 10.62
N HIS A 122 -10.96 14.51 11.16
CA HIS A 122 -11.96 14.97 12.13
C HIS A 122 -11.35 15.25 13.51
N ASP A 123 -10.22 14.61 13.85
CA ASP A 123 -9.49 14.82 15.10
C ASP A 123 -8.27 15.71 14.86
N LYS A 124 -8.50 17.04 14.92
CA LYS A 124 -7.47 18.05 14.69
C LYS A 124 -6.30 17.91 15.66
N LYS A 125 -6.58 17.63 16.94
CA LYS A 125 -5.56 17.53 17.99
C LYS A 125 -4.63 16.35 17.73
N PHE A 126 -5.17 15.19 17.36
CA PHE A 126 -4.37 14.04 16.97
C PHE A 126 -3.49 14.36 15.76
N ILE A 127 -4.06 14.93 14.70
CA ILE A 127 -3.31 15.27 13.47
C ILE A 127 -2.18 16.26 13.76
N GLU A 128 -2.44 17.33 14.52
CA GLU A 128 -1.41 18.31 14.92
C GLU A 128 -0.25 17.65 15.69
N LYS A 129 -0.57 16.75 16.63
CA LYS A 129 0.44 16.03 17.41
C LYS A 129 1.24 15.05 16.55
N LEU A 130 0.57 14.32 15.67
CA LEU A 130 1.24 13.38 14.76
C LEU A 130 2.14 14.13 13.76
N GLU A 131 1.65 15.21 13.14
CA GLU A 131 2.45 16.04 12.23
C GLU A 131 3.67 16.64 12.96
N LYS A 132 3.51 17.15 14.18
CA LYS A 132 4.66 17.66 14.98
C LYS A 132 5.74 16.59 15.19
N LYS A 133 5.37 15.34 15.45
CA LYS A 133 6.31 14.22 15.63
C LYS A 133 7.04 13.88 14.34
N ILE A 134 6.32 13.90 13.22
CA ILE A 134 6.90 13.68 11.89
C ILE A 134 7.81 14.85 11.50
N ASP A 135 7.41 16.09 11.74
CA ASP A 135 8.20 17.29 11.45
C ASP A 135 9.50 17.31 12.25
N ALA A 136 9.46 16.89 13.53
CA ALA A 136 10.65 16.73 14.35
C ALA A 136 11.59 15.65 13.81
N TYR A 137 11.05 14.59 13.21
CA TYR A 137 11.84 13.57 12.53
C TYR A 137 12.46 14.10 11.23
N CYS A 138 11.66 14.72 10.36
CA CYS A 138 12.10 15.29 9.08
C CYS A 138 13.13 16.41 9.26
N SER A 139 13.00 17.22 10.31
CA SER A 139 13.97 18.29 10.62
C SER A 139 15.37 17.74 10.89
N LYS A 140 15.49 16.53 11.46
CA LYS A 140 16.79 15.86 11.68
C LYS A 140 17.42 15.33 10.38
N LYS A 141 16.66 15.26 9.29
CA LYS A 141 17.13 14.84 7.97
C LYS A 141 17.61 16.02 7.11
N LYS A 142 17.32 17.26 7.52
CA LYS A 142 17.74 18.45 6.77
C LYS A 142 19.26 18.56 6.73
N SER A 143 19.80 18.84 5.56
CA SER A 143 21.23 19.02 5.35
C SER A 143 21.49 19.84 4.08
N ASN A 144 22.64 20.49 4.03
CA ASN A 144 23.23 21.04 2.81
C ASN A 144 24.22 20.06 2.15
N LEU A 145 24.46 18.91 2.77
CA LEU A 145 25.30 17.82 2.28
C LEU A 145 24.45 16.58 2.02
N GLY A 146 24.47 16.09 0.79
CA GLY A 146 23.80 14.85 0.41
C GLY A 146 24.66 13.63 0.76
N LYS A 147 24.06 12.44 0.68
CA LYS A 147 24.78 11.19 0.94
C LYS A 147 24.45 10.13 -0.09
N ILE A 148 25.49 9.43 -0.55
CA ILE A 148 25.40 8.23 -1.38
C ILE A 148 25.85 7.04 -0.55
N GLY A 149 24.94 6.11 -0.29
CA GLY A 149 25.19 4.93 0.54
C GLY A 149 26.22 3.97 -0.08
N GLU A 150 26.91 3.24 0.80
CA GLU A 150 27.90 2.22 0.44
C GLU A 150 27.39 1.24 -0.62
N GLY A 151 28.26 0.89 -1.57
CA GLY A 151 27.96 -0.08 -2.64
C GLY A 151 26.97 0.42 -3.70
N THR A 152 26.59 1.70 -3.66
CA THR A 152 25.69 2.29 -4.67
C THR A 152 26.38 2.45 -6.01
N SER A 153 25.64 2.16 -7.08
CA SER A 153 26.09 2.38 -8.46
C SER A 153 25.15 3.36 -9.17
N ILE A 154 25.69 4.50 -9.59
CA ILE A 154 25.00 5.52 -10.39
C ILE A 154 25.69 5.64 -11.75
N LYS A 155 24.98 5.30 -12.83
CA LYS A 155 25.55 5.23 -14.17
C LYS A 155 24.65 5.88 -15.21
N HIS A 156 25.23 6.60 -16.16
CA HIS A 156 24.50 7.13 -17.32
C HIS A 156 23.30 7.99 -16.92
N CYS A 157 23.46 8.82 -15.89
CA CYS A 157 22.37 9.66 -15.39
C CYS A 157 22.56 11.12 -15.83
N GLY A 158 21.45 11.84 -16.02
CA GLY A 158 21.48 13.27 -16.26
C GLY A 158 21.65 14.06 -14.96
N ILE A 159 20.61 14.79 -14.55
CA ILE A 159 20.66 15.72 -13.43
C ILE A 159 20.13 15.07 -12.15
N LEU A 160 21.01 14.90 -11.17
CA LEU A 160 20.71 14.38 -9.84
C LEU A 160 20.92 15.50 -8.82
N ARG A 161 19.81 16.03 -8.26
CA ARG A 161 19.84 17.18 -7.35
C ARG A 161 19.18 16.86 -6.03
N ASN A 162 19.79 17.24 -4.91
CA ASN A 162 19.14 17.14 -3.59
C ASN A 162 18.65 15.71 -3.33
N LEU A 163 19.57 14.75 -3.47
CA LEU A 163 19.31 13.33 -3.21
C LEU A 163 20.00 12.81 -1.95
N LEU A 164 19.26 11.98 -1.22
CA LEU A 164 19.77 11.15 -0.12
C LEU A 164 19.58 9.68 -0.49
N ILE A 165 20.66 8.90 -0.56
CA ILE A 165 20.61 7.47 -0.84
C ILE A 165 21.17 6.71 0.36
N GLU A 166 20.32 5.98 1.06
CA GLU A 166 20.68 5.09 2.17
C GLU A 166 20.85 3.66 1.65
N GLY A 167 21.97 3.02 1.97
CA GLY A 167 22.29 1.65 1.54
C GLY A 167 22.62 1.51 0.04
N PRO A 168 22.92 0.29 -0.43
CA PRO A 168 23.33 0.05 -1.82
C PRO A 168 22.12 0.16 -2.75
N ALA A 169 22.17 1.07 -3.73
CA ALA A 169 21.16 1.23 -4.76
C ALA A 169 21.76 1.14 -6.18
N LYS A 170 20.92 0.87 -7.17
CA LYS A 170 21.30 0.89 -8.59
C LYS A 170 20.50 1.93 -9.35
N LEU A 171 21.16 2.99 -9.80
CA LEU A 171 20.59 4.03 -10.65
C LEU A 171 21.28 3.95 -12.02
N GLU A 172 20.54 3.67 -13.08
CA GLU A 172 21.09 3.54 -14.42
C GLU A 172 20.17 4.15 -15.49
N GLY A 173 20.59 5.23 -16.13
CA GLY A 173 19.82 5.86 -17.21
C GLY A 173 18.74 6.85 -16.75
N ALA A 174 18.74 7.28 -15.48
CA ALA A 174 17.77 8.26 -15.00
C ALA A 174 18.01 9.64 -15.64
N VAL A 175 16.95 10.29 -16.10
CA VAL A 175 17.06 11.59 -16.81
C VAL A 175 17.22 12.71 -15.81
N SER A 176 16.33 12.78 -14.82
CA SER A 176 16.44 13.73 -13.72
C SER A 176 15.78 13.23 -12.45
N LEU A 177 16.49 13.32 -11.33
CA LEU A 177 15.96 13.03 -10.01
C LEU A 177 16.21 14.25 -9.12
N SER A 178 15.15 14.78 -8.49
CA SER A 178 15.29 15.93 -7.61
C SER A 178 14.44 15.86 -6.35
N GLU A 179 14.99 16.37 -5.24
CA GLU A 179 14.31 16.43 -3.93
C GLU A 179 13.81 15.06 -3.48
N GLY A 180 14.72 14.11 -3.27
CA GLY A 180 14.28 12.75 -2.97
C GLY A 180 15.21 11.91 -2.13
N THR A 181 14.59 10.98 -1.38
CA THR A 181 15.29 9.97 -0.58
C THR A 181 15.03 8.58 -1.15
N ILE A 182 16.12 7.82 -1.28
CA ILE A 182 16.10 6.41 -1.64
C ILE A 182 16.59 5.63 -0.42
N VAL A 183 15.69 4.87 0.21
CA VAL A 183 16.00 3.94 1.28
C VAL A 183 16.17 2.56 0.67
N SER A 184 17.41 2.07 0.67
CA SER A 184 17.78 0.80 0.08
C SER A 184 18.50 -0.08 1.11
N CYS A 185 18.50 -1.39 0.88
CA CYS A 185 19.26 -2.34 1.68
C CYS A 185 19.91 -3.38 0.76
N LYS A 186 20.88 -4.12 1.30
CA LYS A 186 21.64 -5.12 0.54
C LYS A 186 20.77 -6.28 0.09
N GLU A 187 19.82 -6.69 0.94
CA GLU A 187 18.93 -7.82 0.74
C GLU A 187 17.87 -7.53 -0.34
N ASP A 188 17.45 -6.27 -0.46
CA ASP A 188 16.44 -5.82 -1.41
C ASP A 188 16.77 -4.42 -1.95
N PRO A 189 17.73 -4.31 -2.89
CA PRO A 189 18.19 -3.00 -3.36
C PRO A 189 17.14 -2.31 -4.24
N VAL A 190 17.07 -0.98 -4.12
CA VAL A 190 16.30 -0.12 -5.02
C VAL A 190 16.97 -0.06 -6.39
N VAL A 191 16.14 -0.12 -7.44
CA VAL A 191 16.59 0.04 -8.82
C VAL A 191 15.82 1.18 -9.50
N ILE A 192 16.53 2.20 -9.95
CA ILE A 192 16.01 3.22 -10.87
C ILE A 192 16.66 3.00 -12.23
N GLY A 193 15.84 2.75 -13.25
CA GLY A 193 16.25 2.45 -14.60
C GLY A 193 16.11 3.64 -15.55
N SER A 194 16.10 3.31 -16.85
CA SER A 194 16.20 4.29 -17.92
C SER A 194 14.98 5.21 -18.04
N GLY A 195 15.23 6.47 -18.39
CA GLY A 195 14.20 7.44 -18.73
C GLY A 195 13.43 8.01 -17.54
N VAL A 196 13.75 7.61 -16.30
CA VAL A 196 13.00 8.05 -15.13
C VAL A 196 13.23 9.53 -14.86
N THR A 197 12.14 10.27 -14.66
CA THR A 197 12.13 11.63 -14.14
C THR A 197 11.31 11.65 -12.85
N ALA A 198 11.90 12.12 -11.75
CA ALA A 198 11.22 12.19 -10.46
C ALA A 198 11.52 13.49 -9.70
N LYS A 199 10.49 14.06 -9.10
CA LYS A 199 10.58 15.24 -8.22
C LYS A 199 9.79 15.01 -6.94
N HIS A 200 10.34 15.42 -5.79
CA HIS A 200 9.70 15.30 -4.47
C HIS A 200 9.25 13.87 -4.16
N PHE A 201 10.21 12.99 -3.88
CA PHE A 201 9.90 11.57 -3.75
C PHE A 201 10.58 10.89 -2.56
N ILE A 202 9.95 9.82 -2.10
CA ILE A 202 10.56 8.85 -1.20
C ILE A 202 10.39 7.47 -1.83
N ILE A 203 11.48 6.72 -1.99
CA ILE A 203 11.49 5.36 -2.53
C ILE A 203 12.12 4.41 -1.51
N GLN A 204 11.42 3.34 -1.15
CA GLN A 204 11.89 2.33 -0.19
C GLN A 204 12.37 1.03 -0.85
N SER A 205 13.01 0.20 -0.03
CA SER A 205 13.74 -1.00 -0.44
C SER A 205 12.94 -1.96 -1.30
N GLY A 206 13.67 -2.63 -2.18
CA GLY A 206 13.14 -3.58 -3.14
C GLY A 206 12.36 -2.97 -4.28
N THR A 207 12.11 -1.66 -4.30
CA THR A 207 11.38 -0.95 -5.35
C THR A 207 12.15 -0.89 -6.67
N LYS A 208 11.42 -1.00 -7.79
CA LYS A 208 12.00 -0.85 -9.13
C LYS A 208 11.16 0.10 -9.97
N ILE A 209 11.81 1.13 -10.53
CA ILE A 209 11.18 2.16 -11.35
C ILE A 209 12.00 2.31 -12.63
N SER A 210 11.40 2.16 -13.81
CA SER A 210 12.14 2.24 -15.08
C SER A 210 11.26 2.62 -16.26
N ASP A 211 11.82 2.62 -17.47
CA ASP A 211 11.10 2.70 -18.73
C ASP A 211 10.30 4.01 -18.91
N GLY A 212 10.93 5.15 -18.61
CA GLY A 212 10.35 6.48 -18.89
C GLY A 212 9.28 6.94 -17.91
N VAL A 213 9.31 6.46 -16.67
CA VAL A 213 8.34 6.84 -15.62
C VAL A 213 8.51 8.30 -15.20
N LEU A 214 7.38 8.96 -14.95
CA LEU A 214 7.29 10.33 -14.42
C LEU A 214 6.67 10.30 -13.03
N LEU A 215 7.38 10.78 -12.01
CA LEU A 215 6.87 10.93 -10.66
C LEU A 215 6.98 12.38 -10.19
N ASP A 216 5.88 12.94 -9.69
CA ASP A 216 5.89 14.19 -8.94
C ASP A 216 5.13 14.02 -7.62
N ASN A 217 5.74 14.41 -6.51
CA ASN A 217 5.11 14.36 -5.18
C ASN A 217 4.65 12.94 -4.82
N CYS A 218 5.57 11.96 -4.86
CA CYS A 218 5.22 10.53 -4.76
C CYS A 218 5.97 9.77 -3.67
N PHE A 219 5.26 8.86 -3.01
CA PHE A 219 5.83 7.83 -2.15
C PHE A 219 5.75 6.46 -2.84
N ALA A 220 6.87 5.74 -2.89
CA ALA A 220 6.94 4.35 -3.34
C ALA A 220 7.54 3.48 -2.23
N GLY A 221 6.66 2.77 -1.52
CA GLY A 221 7.00 1.86 -0.42
C GLY A 221 7.65 0.57 -0.89
N GLN A 222 7.89 -0.36 0.04
CA GLN A 222 8.72 -1.53 -0.22
C GLN A 222 8.18 -2.44 -1.33
N GLY A 223 9.06 -2.87 -2.24
CA GLY A 223 8.73 -3.80 -3.32
C GLY A 223 7.80 -3.23 -4.41
N VAL A 224 7.59 -1.92 -4.47
CA VAL A 224 6.77 -1.28 -5.51
C VAL A 224 7.40 -1.48 -6.90
N ARG A 225 6.57 -1.63 -7.94
CA ARG A 225 7.02 -1.65 -9.35
C ARG A 225 6.30 -0.58 -10.15
N ILE A 226 7.04 0.33 -10.76
CA ILE A 226 6.46 1.34 -11.65
C ILE A 226 7.24 1.32 -12.97
N GLY A 227 6.56 1.28 -14.10
CA GLY A 227 7.25 1.19 -15.38
C GLY A 227 6.39 1.49 -16.58
N LYS A 228 6.98 1.28 -17.76
CA LYS A 228 6.32 1.41 -19.06
C LYS A 228 5.60 2.76 -19.24
N GLN A 229 6.31 3.86 -18.99
CA GLN A 229 5.82 5.23 -19.14
C GLN A 229 4.65 5.60 -18.21
N TYR A 230 4.52 4.91 -17.07
CA TYR A 230 3.53 5.28 -16.06
C TYR A 230 3.83 6.68 -15.52
N SER A 231 2.77 7.46 -15.29
CA SER A 231 2.85 8.79 -14.68
C SER A 231 2.09 8.81 -13.35
N ALA A 232 2.67 9.46 -12.34
CA ALA A 232 2.01 9.62 -11.05
C ALA A 232 2.26 11.01 -10.45
N GLU A 233 1.19 11.62 -9.95
CA GLU A 233 1.23 12.90 -9.26
C GLU A 233 0.48 12.82 -7.92
N ASN A 234 1.08 13.32 -6.83
CA ASN A 234 0.46 13.34 -5.50
C ASN A 234 0.01 11.95 -5.00
N CYS A 235 0.81 10.92 -5.26
CA CYS A 235 0.43 9.53 -5.03
C CYS A 235 1.26 8.87 -3.93
N ALA A 236 0.62 8.02 -3.12
CA ALA A 236 1.31 7.12 -2.21
C ALA A 236 1.06 5.66 -2.59
N PHE A 237 2.09 4.96 -3.04
CA PHE A 237 2.07 3.53 -3.34
C PHE A 237 2.75 2.77 -2.22
N PHE A 238 2.00 1.96 -1.47
CA PHE A 238 2.53 1.14 -0.38
C PHE A 238 2.97 -0.24 -0.88
N ALA A 239 3.32 -1.14 0.04
CA ALA A 239 3.96 -2.41 -0.25
C ALA A 239 3.38 -3.17 -1.45
N ASN A 240 4.27 -3.61 -2.35
CA ASN A 240 3.94 -4.45 -3.51
C ASN A 240 2.91 -3.85 -4.49
N CYS A 241 2.69 -2.53 -4.53
CA CYS A 241 1.90 -1.91 -5.58
C CYS A 241 2.60 -2.00 -6.95
N GLU A 242 1.80 -1.98 -8.02
CA GLU A 242 2.28 -2.00 -9.39
C GLU A 242 1.57 -0.98 -10.27
N GLY A 243 2.34 -0.14 -10.97
CA GLY A 243 1.82 0.83 -11.93
C GLY A 243 2.55 0.73 -13.28
N TYR A 244 1.83 0.27 -14.32
CA TYR A 244 2.36 0.21 -15.68
C TYR A 244 1.40 0.88 -16.69
N HIS A 245 1.98 1.55 -17.69
CA HIS A 245 1.31 2.13 -18.87
C HIS A 245 0.30 3.27 -18.65
N GLY A 246 -0.41 3.35 -17.52
CA GLY A 246 -1.45 4.34 -17.24
C GLY A 246 -0.99 5.55 -16.41
N GLU A 247 -1.96 6.15 -15.72
CA GLU A 247 -1.80 7.37 -14.92
C GLU A 247 -2.46 7.24 -13.54
N ALA A 248 -1.83 7.84 -12.52
CA ALA A 248 -2.45 8.04 -11.22
C ALA A 248 -2.30 9.47 -10.71
N VAL A 249 -3.39 10.04 -10.17
CA VAL A 249 -3.40 11.38 -9.58
C VAL A 249 -4.09 11.34 -8.23
N SER A 250 -3.43 11.84 -7.19
CA SER A 250 -3.99 11.96 -5.83
C SER A 250 -4.53 10.65 -5.26
N ILE A 251 -3.82 9.53 -5.42
CA ILE A 251 -4.26 8.23 -4.90
C ILE A 251 -3.57 7.85 -3.60
N PHE A 252 -4.33 7.20 -2.72
CA PHE A 252 -3.79 6.35 -1.67
C PHE A 252 -3.82 4.91 -2.18
N GLY A 253 -2.71 4.44 -2.74
CA GLY A 253 -2.50 3.07 -3.16
C GLY A 253 -2.01 2.22 -1.99
N GLY A 254 -2.92 1.73 -1.16
CA GLY A 254 -2.61 0.73 -0.13
C GLY A 254 -2.01 -0.54 -0.73
N PRO A 255 -1.47 -1.45 0.10
CA PRO A 255 -0.69 -2.59 -0.38
C PRO A 255 -1.38 -3.38 -1.50
N TYR A 256 -0.61 -3.84 -2.48
CA TYR A 256 -1.09 -4.59 -3.65
C TYR A 256 -2.15 -3.87 -4.50
N THR A 257 -2.08 -2.53 -4.61
CA THR A 257 -2.82 -1.78 -5.63
C THR A 257 -2.12 -1.93 -6.99
N VAL A 258 -2.83 -2.45 -7.99
CA VAL A 258 -2.25 -2.89 -9.27
C VAL A 258 -3.01 -2.31 -10.47
N THR A 259 -2.27 -1.72 -11.42
CA THR A 259 -2.75 -1.30 -12.74
C THR A 259 -1.70 -1.56 -13.82
N HIS A 260 -2.08 -2.25 -14.90
CA HIS A 260 -1.16 -2.76 -15.95
C HIS A 260 -1.47 -2.28 -17.37
N HIS A 261 -2.46 -1.42 -17.56
CA HIS A 261 -3.00 -1.13 -18.89
C HIS A 261 -2.97 0.37 -19.19
N LYS A 262 -2.68 0.69 -20.46
CA LYS A 262 -2.43 2.07 -20.90
C LYS A 262 -3.62 3.02 -20.70
N SER A 263 -4.84 2.55 -20.96
CA SER A 263 -6.04 3.38 -20.89
C SER A 263 -6.61 3.54 -19.46
N THR A 264 -5.88 3.14 -18.43
CA THR A 264 -6.34 3.20 -17.03
C THR A 264 -5.92 4.50 -16.36
N LEU A 265 -6.90 5.21 -15.80
CA LEU A 265 -6.72 6.34 -14.89
C LEU A 265 -7.16 5.91 -13.49
N LEU A 266 -6.30 6.16 -12.49
CA LEU A 266 -6.65 6.06 -11.08
C LEU A 266 -6.61 7.46 -10.45
N ILE A 267 -7.74 7.97 -9.97
CA ILE A 267 -7.82 9.37 -9.51
C ILE A 267 -8.60 9.53 -8.21
N ALA A 268 -8.08 10.38 -7.31
CA ALA A 268 -8.74 10.85 -6.10
C ALA A 268 -9.43 9.73 -5.30
N ALA A 269 -8.68 8.68 -4.97
CA ALA A 269 -9.27 7.48 -4.37
C ALA A 269 -8.32 6.70 -3.46
N MET A 270 -8.93 5.99 -2.52
CA MET A 270 -8.27 4.99 -1.69
C MET A 270 -8.47 3.61 -2.30
N PHE A 271 -7.36 2.90 -2.50
CA PHE A 271 -7.33 1.53 -2.99
C PHE A 271 -6.55 0.65 -2.01
N SER A 272 -6.92 -0.63 -1.93
CA SER A 272 -6.16 -1.63 -1.18
C SER A 272 -6.38 -2.99 -1.79
N PHE A 273 -5.31 -3.75 -2.05
CA PHE A 273 -5.35 -5.04 -2.73
C PHE A 273 -6.17 -5.00 -4.03
N TYR A 274 -6.13 -3.86 -4.70
CA TYR A 274 -7.01 -3.52 -5.81
C TYR A 274 -6.41 -3.99 -7.13
N ASN A 275 -7.25 -4.49 -8.02
CA ASN A 275 -6.86 -4.80 -9.39
C ASN A 275 -7.71 -3.97 -10.36
N ALA A 276 -7.05 -3.06 -11.08
CA ALA A 276 -7.66 -2.25 -12.10
C ALA A 276 -7.83 -3.03 -13.41
N GLY A 277 -9.08 -3.20 -13.85
CA GLY A 277 -9.36 -3.68 -15.20
C GLY A 277 -8.84 -2.70 -16.27
N SER A 278 -8.52 -3.22 -17.45
CA SER A 278 -8.07 -2.37 -18.57
C SER A 278 -9.09 -1.29 -18.90
N GLY A 279 -8.67 -0.03 -18.99
CA GLY A 279 -9.59 1.07 -19.29
C GLY A 279 -10.45 1.51 -18.11
N SER A 280 -10.08 1.15 -16.87
CA SER A 280 -10.75 1.67 -15.69
C SER A 280 -10.57 3.17 -15.58
N ASN A 281 -11.66 3.89 -15.36
CA ASN A 281 -11.66 5.35 -15.31
C ASN A 281 -12.63 5.84 -14.22
N GLN A 282 -12.35 6.98 -13.60
CA GLN A 282 -13.19 7.57 -12.57
C GLN A 282 -13.28 9.07 -12.74
N SER A 283 -14.34 9.68 -12.22
CA SER A 283 -14.49 11.13 -12.24
C SER A 283 -14.78 11.67 -10.85
N ASN A 284 -13.99 12.64 -10.44
CA ASN A 284 -14.05 13.31 -9.15
C ASN A 284 -14.56 14.75 -9.22
N HIS A 285 -14.78 15.26 -10.43
CA HIS A 285 -15.26 16.61 -10.66
C HIS A 285 -16.76 16.70 -10.38
N MET A 286 -17.13 17.69 -9.56
CA MET A 286 -18.49 18.19 -9.49
C MET A 286 -18.60 19.40 -10.42
N TYR A 287 -19.59 19.39 -11.31
CA TYR A 287 -19.82 20.51 -12.22
C TYR A 287 -19.89 21.84 -11.45
N LYS A 288 -19.09 22.83 -11.88
CA LYS A 288 -18.89 24.17 -11.26
C LYS A 288 -18.16 24.22 -9.90
N LEU A 289 -17.92 23.10 -9.23
CA LEU A 289 -17.28 23.09 -7.90
C LEU A 289 -15.87 22.46 -7.87
N GLY A 290 -15.44 21.86 -8.99
CA GLY A 290 -14.08 21.33 -9.14
C GLY A 290 -13.90 19.91 -8.60
N PRO A 291 -12.65 19.46 -8.42
CA PRO A 291 -12.29 18.11 -8.02
C PRO A 291 -12.43 17.90 -6.50
N LEU A 292 -13.68 17.75 -6.04
CA LEU A 292 -13.99 17.67 -4.60
C LEU A 292 -14.22 16.23 -4.09
N HIS A 293 -14.56 15.32 -4.99
CA HIS A 293 -15.04 14.01 -4.60
C HIS A 293 -13.93 12.97 -4.55
N GLN A 294 -14.14 11.94 -3.75
CA GLN A 294 -13.17 10.85 -3.64
C GLN A 294 -13.84 9.47 -3.59
N GLY A 295 -13.17 8.49 -4.17
CA GLY A 295 -13.59 7.09 -4.15
C GLY A 295 -12.95 6.28 -3.02
N ILE A 296 -13.63 5.24 -2.55
CA ILE A 296 -13.05 4.24 -1.65
C ILE A 296 -13.33 2.86 -2.22
N LEU A 297 -12.27 2.17 -2.63
CA LEU A 297 -12.33 0.76 -2.99
C LEU A 297 -11.63 -0.05 -1.91
N GLU A 298 -12.42 -0.73 -1.10
CA GLU A 298 -11.90 -1.53 0.00
C GLU A 298 -11.08 -2.72 -0.51
N ARG A 299 -10.32 -3.32 0.40
CA ARG A 299 -9.45 -4.49 0.18
C ARG A 299 -10.01 -5.49 -0.82
N GLY A 300 -9.22 -5.83 -1.83
CA GLY A 300 -9.49 -6.95 -2.74
C GLY A 300 -10.52 -6.62 -3.82
N SER A 301 -10.99 -5.37 -3.87
CA SER A 301 -11.91 -4.91 -4.88
C SER A 301 -11.29 -4.93 -6.27
N LYS A 302 -12.12 -5.02 -7.30
CA LYS A 302 -11.68 -5.04 -8.69
C LYS A 302 -12.63 -4.26 -9.57
N THR A 303 -12.11 -3.85 -10.71
CA THR A 303 -12.90 -3.32 -11.82
C THR A 303 -12.79 -4.24 -13.01
N GLY A 304 -13.90 -4.45 -13.70
CA GLY A 304 -13.91 -5.06 -15.03
C GLY A 304 -13.29 -4.11 -16.06
N SER A 305 -13.00 -4.64 -17.25
CA SER A 305 -12.53 -3.81 -18.35
C SER A 305 -13.53 -2.70 -18.69
N VAL A 306 -13.03 -1.50 -18.97
CA VAL A 306 -13.81 -0.31 -19.35
C VAL A 306 -14.83 0.10 -18.29
N SER A 307 -14.53 -0.16 -17.01
CA SER A 307 -15.38 0.27 -15.90
C SER A 307 -15.23 1.77 -15.64
N TYR A 308 -16.35 2.43 -15.41
CA TYR A 308 -16.39 3.84 -15.04
C TYR A 308 -17.14 4.03 -13.72
N MET A 309 -16.64 4.92 -12.85
CA MET A 309 -17.28 5.26 -11.58
C MET A 309 -17.28 6.78 -11.35
N LEU A 310 -18.44 7.33 -11.02
CA LEU A 310 -18.58 8.69 -10.53
C LEU A 310 -18.34 8.75 -9.02
N TRP A 311 -17.46 9.65 -8.57
CA TRP A 311 -17.23 9.92 -7.15
C TRP A 311 -18.25 10.90 -6.56
N PRO A 312 -18.54 10.81 -5.24
CA PRO A 312 -18.08 9.75 -4.32
C PRO A 312 -18.79 8.41 -4.54
N SER A 313 -18.04 7.31 -4.53
CA SER A 313 -18.59 5.95 -4.46
C SER A 313 -17.73 5.07 -3.55
N ARG A 314 -18.36 4.08 -2.91
CA ARG A 314 -17.68 3.13 -2.01
C ARG A 314 -17.94 1.70 -2.43
N VAL A 315 -16.88 0.94 -2.65
CA VAL A 315 -16.93 -0.48 -3.03
C VAL A 315 -16.53 -1.33 -1.82
N GLY A 316 -17.40 -2.27 -1.44
CA GLY A 316 -17.15 -3.17 -0.31
C GLY A 316 -16.06 -4.20 -0.60
N ALA A 317 -15.37 -4.64 0.45
CA ALA A 317 -14.22 -5.55 0.33
C ALA A 317 -14.49 -6.77 -0.57
N TYR A 318 -13.51 -7.12 -1.39
CA TYR A 318 -13.56 -8.22 -2.36
C TYR A 318 -14.72 -8.13 -3.36
N SER A 319 -15.22 -6.94 -3.67
CA SER A 319 -16.29 -6.78 -4.66
C SER A 319 -15.75 -6.44 -6.04
N VAL A 320 -16.53 -6.70 -7.09
CA VAL A 320 -16.17 -6.37 -8.47
C VAL A 320 -17.17 -5.36 -9.02
N VAL A 321 -16.66 -4.29 -9.61
CA VAL A 321 -17.44 -3.28 -10.33
C VAL A 321 -17.31 -3.52 -11.83
N ILE A 322 -18.42 -3.55 -12.57
CA ILE A 322 -18.45 -3.81 -14.01
C ILE A 322 -19.43 -2.84 -14.67
N GLY A 323 -18.97 -2.16 -15.72
CA GLY A 323 -19.80 -1.22 -16.49
C GLY A 323 -19.60 0.23 -16.03
N LYS A 324 -20.51 1.11 -16.45
CA LYS A 324 -20.33 2.57 -16.34
C LYS A 324 -21.31 3.22 -15.37
N HIS A 325 -20.90 3.35 -14.12
CA HIS A 325 -21.71 3.89 -13.04
C HIS A 325 -21.67 5.42 -13.01
N TYR A 326 -22.65 6.06 -13.64
CA TYR A 326 -22.82 7.53 -13.64
C TYR A 326 -23.54 8.09 -12.40
N THR A 327 -23.88 7.22 -11.44
CA THR A 327 -24.48 7.60 -10.17
C THR A 327 -23.65 7.07 -9.01
N ASN A 328 -23.68 7.82 -7.92
CA ASN A 328 -22.99 7.52 -6.68
C ASN A 328 -23.63 6.32 -5.96
N PHE A 329 -22.81 5.46 -5.36
CA PHE A 329 -23.31 4.36 -4.53
C PHE A 329 -22.39 4.05 -3.34
N ASP A 330 -22.95 3.40 -2.31
CA ASP A 330 -22.18 2.88 -1.18
C ASP A 330 -22.49 1.39 -0.94
N ALA A 331 -21.58 0.54 -1.39
CA ALA A 331 -21.62 -0.93 -1.24
C ALA A 331 -20.76 -1.43 -0.07
N SER A 332 -20.28 -0.54 0.82
CA SER A 332 -19.32 -0.93 1.88
C SER A 332 -19.88 -1.95 2.88
N ASP A 333 -21.19 -2.06 3.00
CA ASP A 333 -21.86 -3.04 3.88
C ASP A 333 -21.91 -4.46 3.30
N PHE A 334 -21.66 -4.62 1.99
CA PHE A 334 -21.82 -5.89 1.28
C PHE A 334 -20.50 -6.36 0.67
N PRO A 335 -19.64 -7.06 1.44
CA PRO A 335 -18.41 -7.62 0.89
C PRO A 335 -18.73 -8.74 -0.11
N PHE A 336 -17.77 -9.05 -0.99
CA PHE A 336 -17.89 -10.10 -2.00
C PHE A 336 -19.01 -9.87 -3.01
N SER A 337 -19.32 -8.62 -3.35
CA SER A 337 -20.44 -8.32 -4.23
C SER A 337 -20.05 -8.21 -5.70
N TYR A 338 -21.00 -8.45 -6.59
CA TYR A 338 -20.93 -7.94 -7.96
C TYR A 338 -21.76 -6.66 -8.05
N ILE A 339 -21.18 -5.62 -8.64
CA ILE A 339 -21.79 -4.32 -8.86
C ILE A 339 -21.76 -4.09 -10.37
N ASN A 340 -22.89 -4.34 -11.03
CA ASN A 340 -23.02 -4.21 -12.47
C ASN A 340 -23.80 -2.95 -12.81
N GLU A 341 -23.41 -2.24 -13.85
CA GLU A 341 -24.29 -1.27 -14.46
C GLU A 341 -25.27 -1.98 -15.40
N GLU A 342 -26.56 -1.77 -15.17
CA GLU A 342 -27.64 -2.27 -16.03
C GLU A 342 -28.69 -1.17 -16.19
N LYS A 343 -28.94 -0.74 -17.44
CA LYS A 343 -29.98 0.25 -17.80
C LYS A 343 -29.86 1.56 -17.01
N GLY A 344 -28.64 2.05 -16.79
CA GLY A 344 -28.32 3.26 -16.04
C GLY A 344 -28.34 3.11 -14.52
N GLN A 345 -28.53 1.89 -14.00
CA GLN A 345 -28.60 1.62 -12.57
C GLN A 345 -27.43 0.77 -12.09
N SER A 346 -26.91 1.10 -10.91
CA SER A 346 -25.95 0.27 -10.19
C SER A 346 -26.67 -0.90 -9.52
N GLN A 347 -26.65 -2.08 -10.13
CA GLN A 347 -27.22 -3.30 -9.57
C GLN A 347 -26.20 -4.07 -8.74
N LEU A 348 -26.58 -4.41 -7.52
CA LEU A 348 -25.77 -5.16 -6.56
C LEU A 348 -26.27 -6.59 -6.46
N THR A 349 -25.36 -7.56 -6.63
CA THR A 349 -25.58 -8.95 -6.21
C THR A 349 -24.63 -9.30 -5.06
N PRO A 350 -25.11 -9.30 -3.80
CA PRO A 350 -24.28 -9.56 -2.64
C PRO A 350 -23.70 -10.97 -2.61
N ALA A 351 -22.55 -11.13 -1.94
CA ALA A 351 -21.86 -12.41 -1.68
C ALA A 351 -21.35 -13.20 -2.90
N MET A 352 -21.70 -12.82 -4.13
CA MET A 352 -21.40 -13.61 -5.33
C MET A 352 -19.91 -13.79 -5.62
N ASN A 353 -19.09 -12.76 -5.38
CA ASN A 353 -17.67 -12.83 -5.68
C ASN A 353 -16.89 -13.76 -4.72
N MET A 354 -17.53 -14.25 -3.65
CA MET A 354 -16.96 -15.26 -2.76
C MET A 354 -16.76 -16.60 -3.46
N PHE A 355 -17.59 -16.91 -4.45
CA PHE A 355 -17.61 -18.18 -5.17
C PHE A 355 -16.72 -18.22 -6.40
N THR A 356 -15.89 -17.19 -6.61
CA THR A 356 -15.06 -17.10 -7.81
C THR A 356 -13.66 -17.64 -7.57
N VAL A 357 -13.11 -18.33 -8.58
CA VAL A 357 -11.70 -18.73 -8.60
C VAL A 357 -10.79 -17.52 -8.44
N GLY A 358 -11.19 -16.38 -9.01
CA GLY A 358 -10.43 -15.13 -8.92
C GLY A 358 -10.15 -14.72 -7.48
N THR A 359 -11.16 -14.72 -6.62
CA THR A 359 -11.01 -14.35 -5.20
C THR A 359 -10.08 -15.30 -4.46
N ARG A 360 -10.28 -16.63 -4.59
CA ARG A 360 -9.42 -17.63 -3.95
C ARG A 360 -7.98 -17.61 -4.46
N ARG A 361 -7.81 -17.37 -5.75
CA ARG A 361 -6.48 -17.30 -6.37
C ARG A 361 -5.72 -16.08 -5.89
N ASP A 362 -6.39 -14.94 -5.70
CA ASP A 362 -5.72 -13.70 -5.34
C ASP A 362 -5.19 -13.72 -3.92
N THR A 363 -5.88 -14.36 -2.97
CA THR A 363 -5.38 -14.53 -1.59
C THR A 363 -4.08 -15.34 -1.54
N ILE A 364 -3.98 -16.40 -2.35
CA ILE A 364 -2.75 -17.21 -2.49
C ILE A 364 -1.66 -16.41 -3.23
N LYS A 365 -2.05 -15.67 -4.26
CA LYS A 365 -1.11 -14.84 -5.05
C LYS A 365 -0.44 -13.78 -4.19
N TRP A 366 -1.14 -13.10 -3.29
CA TRP A 366 -0.50 -12.05 -2.48
C TRP A 366 0.58 -12.62 -1.57
N GLN A 367 0.33 -13.75 -0.90
CA GLN A 367 1.34 -14.44 -0.09
C GLN A 367 2.58 -14.81 -0.92
N THR A 368 2.37 -15.42 -2.09
CA THR A 368 3.45 -15.87 -2.96
C THR A 368 4.16 -14.74 -3.73
N ARG A 369 3.55 -13.55 -3.81
CA ARG A 369 4.07 -12.38 -4.53
C ARG A 369 4.56 -11.26 -3.62
N ASP A 370 4.58 -11.47 -2.29
CA ASP A 370 5.27 -10.55 -1.40
C ASP A 370 6.76 -10.60 -1.77
N ARG A 371 7.21 -9.58 -2.49
CA ARG A 371 8.56 -9.54 -3.05
C ARG A 371 9.53 -8.79 -2.17
N ARG A 372 9.08 -8.32 -1.00
CA ARG A 372 9.89 -7.63 -0.01
C ARG A 372 10.86 -8.62 0.60
N LYS A 373 12.14 -8.44 0.29
CA LYS A 373 13.26 -9.20 0.84
C LYS A 373 14.01 -8.43 1.94
N ASP A 374 13.63 -7.18 2.16
CA ASP A 374 14.12 -6.39 3.29
C ASP A 374 13.80 -7.13 4.61
N PRO A 375 14.78 -7.34 5.50
CA PRO A 375 14.54 -7.94 6.81
C PRO A 375 13.56 -7.14 7.66
N VAL A 376 13.46 -5.83 7.45
CA VAL A 376 12.54 -4.93 8.16
C VAL A 376 11.38 -4.54 7.23
N LYS A 377 10.24 -5.23 7.37
CA LYS A 377 9.05 -4.99 6.54
C LYS A 377 8.16 -3.87 7.07
N HIS A 378 8.40 -2.60 6.75
CA HIS A 378 7.68 -1.44 7.31
C HIS A 378 6.15 -1.59 7.38
N ASP A 379 5.51 -1.96 6.27
CA ASP A 379 4.06 -2.17 6.22
C ASP A 379 3.67 -3.52 6.84
N ILE A 380 2.79 -3.48 7.83
CA ILE A 380 2.14 -4.68 8.40
C ILE A 380 0.99 -5.08 7.48
N ILE A 381 0.96 -6.35 7.10
CA ILE A 381 0.00 -6.88 6.13
C ILE A 381 -0.55 -8.22 6.59
N HIS A 382 -1.83 -8.25 6.92
CA HIS A 382 -2.59 -9.48 7.13
C HIS A 382 -3.17 -9.97 5.81
N LEU A 383 -3.05 -11.27 5.51
CA LEU A 383 -3.44 -11.86 4.21
C LEU A 383 -4.62 -12.83 4.31
N GLU A 384 -5.14 -13.06 5.51
CA GLU A 384 -6.27 -13.95 5.76
C GLU A 384 -7.56 -13.40 5.15
N LEU A 385 -8.27 -14.25 4.40
CA LEU A 385 -9.51 -13.88 3.71
C LEU A 385 -10.68 -13.67 4.67
N PHE A 386 -10.94 -14.68 5.51
CA PHE A 386 -11.92 -14.60 6.57
C PHE A 386 -11.21 -14.24 7.86
N ASN A 387 -11.54 -13.07 8.38
CA ASN A 387 -10.97 -12.46 9.58
C ASN A 387 -12.07 -11.63 10.26
N PRO A 388 -11.88 -11.15 11.50
CA PRO A 388 -12.90 -10.40 12.22
C PRO A 388 -13.47 -9.18 11.47
N TYR A 389 -12.63 -8.45 10.72
CA TYR A 389 -13.08 -7.29 9.93
C TYR A 389 -14.02 -7.70 8.79
N ILE A 390 -13.62 -8.68 7.98
CA ILE A 390 -14.41 -9.15 6.85
C ILE A 390 -15.68 -9.88 7.33
N VAL A 391 -15.56 -10.76 8.32
CA VAL A 391 -16.70 -11.54 8.83
C VAL A 391 -17.67 -10.65 9.61
N GLY A 392 -17.17 -9.62 10.29
CA GLY A 392 -18.01 -8.56 10.86
C GLY A 392 -18.87 -7.86 9.80
N LYS A 393 -18.30 -7.52 8.64
CA LYS A 393 -19.07 -6.99 7.50
C LYS A 393 -20.05 -8.01 6.91
N ILE A 394 -19.67 -9.29 6.81
CA ILE A 394 -20.57 -10.38 6.37
C ILE A 394 -21.79 -10.49 7.31
N LEU A 395 -21.57 -10.47 8.63
CA LEU A 395 -22.64 -10.49 9.63
C LEU A 395 -23.58 -9.30 9.47
N ASN A 396 -23.03 -8.09 9.30
CA ASN A 396 -23.82 -6.88 9.08
C ASN A 396 -24.62 -6.97 7.78
N GLY A 397 -23.98 -7.35 6.67
CA GLY A 397 -24.63 -7.54 5.38
C GLY A 397 -25.76 -8.58 5.45
N ALA A 398 -25.58 -9.70 6.15
CA ALA A 398 -26.62 -10.71 6.34
C ALA A 398 -27.84 -10.15 7.09
N ASN A 399 -27.62 -9.34 8.13
CA ASN A 399 -28.70 -8.69 8.87
C ASN A 399 -29.45 -7.67 7.99
N ILE A 400 -28.73 -6.85 7.23
CA ILE A 400 -29.35 -5.88 6.32
C ILE A 400 -30.20 -6.61 5.25
N LEU A 401 -29.71 -7.71 4.67
CA LEU A 401 -30.47 -8.48 3.69
C LEU A 401 -31.76 -9.06 4.29
N LYS A 402 -31.72 -9.49 5.56
CA LYS A 402 -32.89 -9.95 6.29
C LYS A 402 -33.90 -8.82 6.49
N GLU A 403 -33.46 -7.66 6.97
CA GLU A 403 -34.32 -6.49 7.18
C GLU A 403 -34.94 -5.98 5.86
N LEU A 404 -34.16 -5.94 4.77
CA LEU A 404 -34.67 -5.57 3.45
C LEU A 404 -35.72 -6.57 2.96
N LEU A 405 -35.53 -7.87 3.22
CA LEU A 405 -36.50 -8.89 2.84
C LEU A 405 -37.80 -8.78 3.64
N GLU A 406 -37.71 -8.46 4.93
CA GLU A 406 -38.87 -8.26 5.81
C GLU A 406 -39.70 -7.01 5.42
N LYS A 407 -39.04 -5.96 4.94
CA LYS A 407 -39.69 -4.71 4.52
C LYS A 407 -40.20 -4.73 3.07
N ALA A 408 -39.68 -5.61 2.22
CA ALA A 408 -40.03 -5.63 0.80
C ALA A 408 -41.43 -6.19 0.53
N SER A 409 -42.20 -5.52 -0.32
CA SER A 409 -43.46 -6.07 -0.86
C SER A 409 -43.17 -7.27 -1.77
N ARG A 410 -44.13 -8.19 -1.89
CA ARG A 410 -44.01 -9.35 -2.79
C ARG A 410 -44.01 -8.94 -4.27
N GLU A 411 -44.66 -7.83 -4.62
CA GLU A 411 -44.71 -7.31 -5.99
C GLU A 411 -43.42 -6.59 -6.41
N GLN A 412 -42.59 -6.15 -5.45
CA GLN A 412 -41.33 -5.48 -5.76
C GLN A 412 -40.34 -6.43 -6.45
N GLU A 413 -39.83 -6.00 -7.60
CA GLU A 413 -38.74 -6.70 -8.31
C GLU A 413 -37.38 -6.40 -7.67
N PHE A 414 -37.14 -5.13 -7.33
CA PHE A 414 -35.91 -4.63 -6.74
C PHE A 414 -36.18 -3.92 -5.40
N VAL A 415 -35.18 -3.95 -4.52
CA VAL A 415 -35.07 -3.08 -3.35
C VAL A 415 -33.90 -2.12 -3.54
N THR A 416 -34.01 -0.90 -3.02
CA THR A 416 -32.95 0.11 -3.09
C THR A 416 -32.22 0.22 -1.76
N TYR A 417 -30.90 0.37 -1.82
CA TYR A 417 -30.06 0.59 -0.63
C TYR A 417 -28.84 1.44 -1.00
N LYS A 418 -28.74 2.65 -0.45
CA LYS A 418 -27.59 3.56 -0.64
C LYS A 418 -27.13 3.73 -2.10
N GLY A 419 -28.08 3.94 -3.02
CA GLY A 419 -27.81 4.11 -4.46
C GLY A 419 -27.67 2.79 -5.24
N LEU A 420 -27.80 1.64 -4.58
CA LEU A 420 -27.74 0.31 -5.20
C LEU A 420 -29.13 -0.30 -5.37
N HIS A 421 -29.28 -1.12 -6.41
CA HIS A 421 -30.50 -1.88 -6.69
C HIS A 421 -30.23 -3.37 -6.51
N ILE A 422 -30.98 -4.04 -5.63
CA ILE A 422 -30.80 -5.46 -5.33
C ILE A 422 -32.07 -6.20 -5.74
N LYS A 423 -31.95 -7.26 -6.54
CA LYS A 423 -33.10 -8.12 -6.89
C LYS A 423 -33.68 -8.74 -5.63
N ARG A 424 -34.97 -8.50 -5.36
CA ARG A 424 -35.64 -8.97 -4.13
C ARG A 424 -35.53 -10.48 -3.97
N LEU A 425 -35.62 -11.22 -5.06
CA LEU A 425 -35.52 -12.69 -5.09
C LEU A 425 -34.15 -13.23 -4.64
N LEU A 426 -33.10 -12.40 -4.67
CA LEU A 426 -31.75 -12.80 -4.27
C LEU A 426 -31.47 -12.56 -2.79
N LEU A 427 -32.24 -11.73 -2.08
CA LEU A 427 -31.99 -11.36 -0.68
C LEU A 427 -31.82 -12.59 0.22
N LYS A 428 -32.76 -13.55 0.13
CA LYS A 428 -32.73 -14.79 0.93
C LYS A 428 -31.52 -15.66 0.58
N THR A 429 -31.19 -15.78 -0.71
CA THR A 429 -30.10 -16.63 -1.19
C THR A 429 -28.74 -16.04 -0.80
N CYS A 430 -28.54 -14.75 -1.00
CA CYS A 430 -27.34 -14.02 -0.59
C CYS A 430 -27.14 -14.06 0.94
N GLY A 431 -28.23 -13.94 1.72
CA GLY A 431 -28.16 -14.12 3.17
C GLY A 431 -27.65 -15.51 3.58
N LYS A 432 -28.08 -16.57 2.90
CA LYS A 432 -27.56 -17.94 3.12
C LYS A 432 -26.09 -18.08 2.74
N TYR A 433 -25.62 -17.34 1.74
CA TYR A 433 -24.20 -17.36 1.36
C TYR A 433 -23.32 -16.70 2.43
N TYR A 434 -23.75 -15.58 2.99
CA TYR A 434 -23.07 -14.97 4.13
C TYR A 434 -23.09 -15.87 5.37
N GLU A 435 -24.22 -16.54 5.66
CA GLU A 435 -24.29 -17.52 6.75
C GLU A 435 -23.28 -18.67 6.58
N MET A 436 -23.11 -19.15 5.35
CA MET A 436 -22.13 -20.18 5.04
C MET A 436 -20.69 -19.70 5.32
N ALA A 437 -20.35 -18.45 4.98
CA ALA A 437 -19.03 -17.88 5.29
C ALA A 437 -18.79 -17.75 6.80
N ILE A 438 -19.82 -17.39 7.57
CA ILE A 438 -19.73 -17.29 9.02
C ILE A 438 -19.42 -18.66 9.64
N LYS A 439 -20.08 -19.73 9.18
CA LYS A 439 -19.79 -21.11 9.61
C LYS A 439 -18.36 -21.54 9.26
N ILE A 440 -17.88 -21.17 8.06
CA ILE A 440 -16.50 -21.45 7.64
C ILE A 440 -15.50 -20.75 8.55
N TYR A 441 -15.72 -19.48 8.89
CA TYR A 441 -14.82 -18.75 9.77
C TYR A 441 -14.78 -19.36 11.18
N MET A 442 -15.94 -19.56 11.82
CA MET A 442 -16.01 -20.09 13.19
C MET A 442 -15.31 -21.44 13.32
N GLY A 443 -15.58 -22.38 12.42
CA GLY A 443 -14.94 -23.68 12.48
C GLY A 443 -13.45 -23.64 12.13
N GLN A 444 -13.03 -22.74 11.23
CA GLN A 444 -11.62 -22.60 10.90
C GLN A 444 -10.80 -22.10 12.11
N GLU A 445 -11.28 -21.07 12.82
CA GLU A 445 -10.60 -20.57 14.00
C GLU A 445 -10.65 -21.56 15.17
N LEU A 446 -11.79 -22.24 15.37
CA LEU A 446 -11.90 -23.28 16.39
C LEU A 446 -10.93 -24.44 16.13
N ILE A 447 -10.83 -24.92 14.88
CA ILE A 447 -9.87 -25.97 14.50
C ILE A 447 -8.44 -25.48 14.72
N LYS A 448 -8.09 -24.26 14.28
CA LYS A 448 -6.76 -23.67 14.48
C LYS A 448 -6.38 -23.65 15.96
N ARG A 449 -7.30 -23.26 16.85
CA ARG A 449 -7.09 -23.23 18.31
C ARG A 449 -6.88 -24.64 18.88
N LEU A 450 -7.71 -25.60 18.46
CA LEU A 450 -7.63 -27.00 18.89
C LEU A 450 -6.34 -27.68 18.43
N GLU A 451 -5.89 -27.43 17.19
CA GLU A 451 -4.64 -27.98 16.64
C GLU A 451 -3.41 -27.50 17.39
N LYS A 452 -3.40 -26.23 17.82
CA LYS A 452 -2.34 -25.67 18.67
C LYS A 452 -2.42 -26.12 20.13
N LYS A 453 -3.48 -26.83 20.52
CA LYS A 453 -3.77 -27.23 21.92
C LYS A 453 -3.85 -26.04 22.88
N GLU A 454 -4.30 -24.89 22.37
CA GLU A 454 -4.50 -23.69 23.18
C GLU A 454 -5.85 -23.75 23.90
N ALA A 455 -5.97 -23.04 25.03
CA ALA A 455 -7.23 -22.95 25.76
C ALA A 455 -8.30 -22.26 24.90
N LEU A 456 -9.54 -22.77 24.97
CA LEU A 456 -10.69 -22.14 24.30
C LEU A 456 -11.09 -20.82 24.96
N SER A 457 -10.83 -20.68 26.25
CA SER A 457 -10.99 -19.41 26.97
C SER A 457 -10.16 -18.29 26.32
N TYR A 458 -10.69 -17.07 26.34
CA TYR A 458 -9.99 -15.86 25.92
C TYR A 458 -10.10 -14.81 27.03
N ASN A 459 -9.23 -13.80 27.00
CA ASN A 459 -9.35 -12.65 27.89
C ASN A 459 -10.50 -11.75 27.40
N PRO A 460 -11.55 -11.49 28.21
CA PRO A 460 -12.66 -10.62 27.81
C PRO A 460 -12.24 -9.20 27.40
N GLU A 461 -11.10 -8.70 27.89
CA GLU A 461 -10.56 -7.38 27.52
C GLU A 461 -10.03 -7.32 26.08
N ASP A 462 -9.70 -8.46 25.49
CA ASP A 462 -9.21 -8.58 24.11
C ASP A 462 -10.35 -8.53 23.08
N TYR A 463 -11.60 -8.63 23.54
CA TYR A 463 -12.77 -8.56 22.67
C TYR A 463 -13.12 -7.12 22.25
N SER A 464 -13.43 -6.96 20.95
CA SER A 464 -13.95 -5.71 20.38
C SER A 464 -15.02 -6.01 19.34
N ASP A 465 -16.17 -5.34 19.42
CA ASP A 465 -17.30 -5.55 18.50
C ASP A 465 -16.95 -5.23 17.04
N LYS A 466 -16.17 -4.16 16.85
CA LYS A 466 -15.78 -3.63 15.55
C LYS A 466 -14.29 -3.79 15.32
N TRP A 467 -13.98 -4.03 14.06
CA TRP A 467 -12.63 -4.09 13.52
C TRP A 467 -12.52 -3.14 12.35
N ILE A 468 -11.29 -2.72 12.05
CA ILE A 468 -10.98 -1.84 10.92
C ILE A 468 -9.79 -2.40 10.15
N ASP A 469 -9.71 -2.07 8.86
CA ASP A 469 -8.55 -2.35 8.00
C ASP A 469 -7.73 -1.06 7.85
N VAL A 470 -6.61 -1.00 8.57
CA VAL A 470 -5.67 0.13 8.57
C VAL A 470 -4.65 -0.11 7.46
N ALA A 471 -5.12 -0.02 6.21
CA ALA A 471 -4.35 -0.15 4.98
C ALA A 471 -3.46 -1.41 4.92
N GLY A 472 -3.99 -2.58 5.27
CA GLY A 472 -3.23 -3.83 5.28
C GLY A 472 -3.30 -4.58 6.60
N MET A 473 -3.44 -3.86 7.70
CA MET A 473 -3.47 -4.42 9.06
C MET A 473 -4.88 -4.36 9.65
N PHE A 474 -5.40 -5.51 10.07
CA PHE A 474 -6.67 -5.57 10.79
C PHE A 474 -6.45 -5.30 12.27
N ILE A 475 -7.20 -4.35 12.82
CA ILE A 475 -7.07 -3.94 14.22
C ILE A 475 -8.47 -3.83 14.85
N PRO A 476 -8.66 -4.27 16.12
CA PRO A 476 -9.83 -3.91 16.90
C PRO A 476 -10.02 -2.39 16.94
N LYS A 477 -11.26 -1.92 16.78
CA LYS A 477 -11.55 -0.48 16.83
C LYS A 477 -11.16 0.13 18.19
N GLY A 478 -11.34 -0.61 19.29
CA GLY A 478 -10.92 -0.17 20.63
C GLY A 478 -9.41 0.08 20.71
N GLU A 479 -8.60 -0.86 20.24
CA GLU A 479 -7.13 -0.73 20.22
C GLU A 479 -6.65 0.41 19.30
N TYR A 480 -7.31 0.60 18.17
CA TYR A 480 -7.03 1.74 17.30
C TYR A 480 -7.26 3.09 17.97
N LEU A 481 -8.36 3.24 18.73
CA LEU A 481 -8.64 4.46 19.48
C LEU A 481 -7.67 4.66 20.66
N LYS A 482 -7.29 3.58 21.35
CA LYS A 482 -6.23 3.62 22.37
C LYS A 482 -4.93 4.12 21.76
N LEU A 483 -4.55 3.62 20.58
CA LEU A 483 -3.34 4.04 19.88
C LEU A 483 -3.39 5.53 19.49
N ILE A 484 -4.52 6.02 18.94
CA ILE A 484 -4.72 7.46 18.66
C ILE A 484 -4.49 8.30 19.93
N ASN A 485 -5.10 7.90 21.04
CA ASN A 485 -4.95 8.61 22.31
C ASN A 485 -3.51 8.60 22.80
N SER A 486 -2.83 7.45 22.77
CA SER A 486 -1.43 7.30 23.18
C SER A 486 -0.48 8.14 22.33
N ILE A 487 -0.68 8.20 21.02
CA ILE A 487 0.10 9.08 20.11
C ILE A 487 -0.12 10.55 20.46
N THR A 488 -1.36 10.91 20.79
CA THR A 488 -1.75 12.29 21.12
C THR A 488 -1.19 12.75 22.47
N SER A 489 -1.13 11.85 23.46
CA SER A 489 -0.75 12.19 24.85
C SER A 489 0.73 12.00 25.16
N ASN A 490 1.42 11.05 24.51
CA ASN A 490 2.84 10.80 24.78
C ASN A 490 3.73 11.75 23.97
N GLU A 491 4.24 12.81 24.59
CA GLU A 491 5.13 13.76 23.92
C GLU A 491 6.46 13.12 23.47
N GLU A 492 6.99 12.17 24.25
CA GLU A 492 8.28 11.50 24.00
C GLU A 492 8.29 10.57 22.78
N TRP A 493 7.12 10.13 22.29
CA TRP A 493 7.07 9.23 21.14
C TRP A 493 7.49 9.93 19.85
N GLY A 494 8.45 9.34 19.14
CA GLY A 494 8.75 9.65 17.75
C GLY A 494 8.12 8.66 16.78
N VAL A 495 8.50 8.76 15.50
CA VAL A 495 7.98 7.88 14.44
C VAL A 495 8.36 6.40 14.65
N ALA A 496 9.47 6.13 15.32
CA ALA A 496 9.95 4.76 15.59
C ALA A 496 9.10 4.08 16.68
N GLU A 497 8.76 4.80 17.75
CA GLU A 497 7.90 4.30 18.83
C GLU A 497 6.49 4.01 18.29
N ILE A 498 5.95 4.90 17.45
CA ILE A 498 4.65 4.69 16.80
C ILE A 498 4.67 3.40 15.96
N ALA A 499 5.72 3.18 15.17
CA ALA A 499 5.86 1.95 14.39
C ALA A 499 6.00 0.71 15.29
N SER A 500 6.68 0.81 16.43
CA SER A 500 6.81 -0.27 17.41
C SER A 500 5.47 -0.64 18.04
N GLU A 501 4.61 0.32 18.34
CA GLU A 501 3.27 0.03 18.90
C GLU A 501 2.37 -0.70 17.91
N PHE A 502 2.45 -0.37 16.62
CA PHE A 502 1.79 -1.16 15.60
C PHE A 502 2.30 -2.61 15.56
N ARG A 503 3.60 -2.85 15.76
CA ARG A 503 4.15 -4.22 15.86
C ARG A 503 3.63 -4.99 17.06
N LYS A 504 3.55 -4.35 18.23
CA LYS A 504 2.99 -4.97 19.43
C LYS A 504 1.53 -5.39 19.23
N LEU A 505 0.75 -4.59 18.48
CA LEU A 505 -0.62 -4.95 18.12
C LEU A 505 -0.67 -6.11 17.10
N ASP A 506 0.26 -6.15 16.16
CA ASP A 506 0.38 -7.24 15.18
C ASP A 506 0.70 -8.58 15.86
N GLU A 507 1.62 -8.58 16.83
CA GLU A 507 1.99 -9.76 17.63
C GLU A 507 0.80 -10.32 18.42
N LYS A 508 -0.16 -9.47 18.80
CA LYS A 508 -1.39 -9.85 19.51
C LYS A 508 -2.55 -10.24 18.58
N TYR A 509 -2.38 -10.11 17.26
CA TYR A 509 -3.48 -10.28 16.30
C TYR A 509 -4.23 -11.60 16.48
N GLU A 510 -3.52 -12.72 16.65
CA GLU A 510 -4.14 -14.05 16.77
C GLU A 510 -5.04 -14.15 18.01
N GLU A 511 -4.61 -13.65 19.16
CA GLU A 511 -5.42 -13.67 20.40
C GLU A 511 -6.62 -12.74 20.31
N LEU A 512 -6.44 -11.53 19.76
CA LEU A 512 -7.53 -10.58 19.56
C LEU A 512 -8.58 -11.13 18.59
N ALA A 513 -8.15 -11.77 17.50
CA ALA A 513 -9.03 -12.39 16.53
C ALA A 513 -9.77 -13.61 17.13
N TRP A 514 -9.09 -14.41 17.95
CA TRP A 514 -9.72 -15.52 18.68
C TRP A 514 -10.78 -15.02 19.66
N ALA A 515 -10.50 -13.98 20.45
CA ALA A 515 -11.47 -13.38 21.37
C ALA A 515 -12.77 -12.96 20.65
N TRP A 516 -12.64 -12.38 19.45
CA TRP A 516 -13.79 -12.04 18.61
C TRP A 516 -14.57 -13.28 18.13
N CYS A 517 -13.87 -14.30 17.62
CA CYS A 517 -14.50 -15.52 17.15
C CYS A 517 -15.18 -16.29 18.29
N ALA A 518 -14.53 -16.39 19.45
CA ALA A 518 -15.09 -17.02 20.63
C ALA A 518 -16.40 -16.33 21.05
N LYS A 519 -16.43 -14.99 21.09
CA LYS A 519 -17.66 -14.24 21.39
C LYS A 519 -18.77 -14.50 20.36
N LEU A 520 -18.43 -14.62 19.08
CA LEU A 520 -19.37 -14.97 18.03
C LEU A 520 -19.98 -16.36 18.25
N ILE A 521 -19.16 -17.34 18.64
CA ILE A 521 -19.61 -18.69 18.98
C ILE A 521 -20.51 -18.67 20.22
N GLU A 522 -20.10 -17.99 21.30
CA GLU A 522 -20.91 -17.82 22.52
C GLU A 522 -22.31 -17.28 22.21
N LYS A 523 -22.38 -16.23 21.37
CA LYS A 523 -23.65 -15.62 20.97
C LYS A 523 -24.55 -16.59 20.19
N ARG A 524 -23.97 -17.49 19.39
CA ARG A 524 -24.72 -18.43 18.54
C ARG A 524 -25.19 -19.68 19.28
N TYR A 525 -24.44 -20.11 20.29
CA TYR A 525 -24.72 -21.34 21.05
C TYR A 525 -25.30 -21.07 22.45
N GLY A 526 -25.32 -19.81 22.91
CA GLY A 526 -25.98 -19.40 24.15
C GLY A 526 -25.27 -19.85 25.43
N CYS A 527 -23.99 -20.20 25.36
CA CYS A 527 -23.15 -20.64 26.49
C CYS A 527 -21.73 -20.07 26.35
N GLY A 528 -20.95 -20.12 27.43
CA GLY A 528 -19.55 -19.67 27.40
C GLY A 528 -18.68 -20.56 26.51
N ILE A 529 -17.61 -20.00 25.92
CA ILE A 529 -16.76 -20.77 24.98
C ILE A 529 -16.12 -22.01 25.64
N SER A 530 -15.81 -21.92 26.94
CA SER A 530 -15.25 -23.03 27.73
C SER A 530 -16.29 -24.05 28.17
N GLU A 531 -17.58 -23.75 28.00
CA GLU A 531 -18.71 -24.60 28.38
C GLU A 531 -19.27 -25.40 27.20
N LEU A 532 -18.67 -25.24 26.00
CA LEU A 532 -19.10 -25.96 24.82
C LEU A 532 -19.03 -27.47 25.03
N THR A 533 -20.14 -28.16 24.81
CA THR A 533 -20.18 -29.61 24.87
C THR A 533 -19.46 -30.23 23.67
N ARG A 534 -19.07 -31.50 23.79
CA ARG A 534 -18.44 -32.24 22.69
C ARG A 534 -19.36 -32.27 21.46
N GLU A 535 -20.67 -32.38 21.66
CA GLU A 535 -21.68 -32.36 20.61
C GLU A 535 -21.72 -31.01 19.90
N GLN A 536 -21.67 -29.90 20.64
CA GLN A 536 -21.64 -28.55 20.05
C GLN A 536 -20.36 -28.30 19.25
N ILE A 537 -19.19 -28.72 19.78
CA ILE A 537 -17.91 -28.65 19.06
C ILE A 537 -17.99 -29.46 17.76
N ASN A 538 -18.49 -30.70 17.83
CA ASN A 538 -18.69 -31.54 16.66
C ASN A 538 -19.66 -30.91 15.65
N GLN A 539 -20.70 -30.21 16.13
CA GLN A 539 -21.63 -29.48 15.26
C GLN A 539 -20.93 -28.32 14.54
N ILE A 540 -20.14 -27.50 15.24
CA ILE A 540 -19.39 -26.39 14.63
C ILE A 540 -18.44 -26.92 13.54
N ILE A 541 -17.69 -27.98 13.85
CA ILE A 541 -16.76 -28.62 12.91
C ILE A 541 -17.51 -29.27 11.74
N GLY A 542 -18.66 -29.89 11.99
CA GLY A 542 -19.53 -30.47 10.96
C GLY A 542 -20.06 -29.41 9.99
N ASP A 543 -20.62 -28.34 10.53
CA ASP A 543 -21.14 -27.18 9.79
C ASP A 543 -20.04 -26.52 8.94
N TRP A 544 -18.84 -26.38 9.51
CA TRP A 544 -17.67 -25.91 8.80
C TRP A 544 -17.30 -26.80 7.62
N ARG A 545 -17.23 -28.13 7.85
CA ARG A 545 -16.87 -29.10 6.82
C ARG A 545 -17.88 -29.05 5.68
N GLU A 546 -19.17 -29.10 5.99
CA GLU A 546 -20.24 -29.05 4.98
C GLU A 546 -20.18 -27.73 4.19
N SER A 547 -20.08 -26.59 4.89
CA SER A 547 -20.01 -25.27 4.27
C SER A 547 -18.78 -25.10 3.39
N ARG A 548 -17.62 -25.61 3.82
CA ARG A 548 -16.36 -25.56 3.06
C ARG A 548 -16.42 -26.43 1.81
N ILE A 549 -16.97 -27.64 1.91
CA ILE A 549 -17.19 -28.52 0.74
C ILE A 549 -18.16 -27.84 -0.23
N LYS A 550 -19.25 -27.27 0.26
CA LYS A 550 -20.23 -26.56 -0.57
C LYS A 550 -19.61 -25.35 -1.28
N LEU A 551 -18.84 -24.52 -0.58
CA LEU A 551 -18.11 -23.40 -1.18
C LEU A 551 -17.16 -23.89 -2.28
N ASN A 552 -16.38 -24.94 -2.02
CA ASN A 552 -15.48 -25.53 -3.02
C ASN A 552 -16.23 -26.07 -4.24
N ASN A 553 -17.34 -26.79 -4.04
CA ASN A 553 -18.15 -27.31 -5.13
C ASN A 553 -18.76 -26.18 -5.98
N MET A 554 -19.19 -25.09 -5.36
CA MET A 554 -19.68 -23.91 -6.08
C MET A 554 -18.56 -23.25 -6.91
N ILE A 555 -17.34 -23.14 -6.36
CA ILE A 555 -16.18 -22.63 -7.11
C ILE A 555 -15.87 -23.52 -8.32
N ILE A 556 -15.84 -24.86 -8.14
CA ILE A 556 -15.57 -25.81 -9.22
C ILE A 556 -16.66 -25.75 -10.29
N TYR A 557 -17.93 -25.69 -9.88
CA TYR A 557 -19.05 -25.60 -10.82
C TYR A 557 -18.94 -24.38 -11.73
N VAL A 558 -18.54 -23.22 -11.19
CA VAL A 558 -18.31 -22.00 -11.98
C VAL A 558 -17.23 -22.24 -13.05
N ILE A 559 -16.13 -22.94 -12.73
CA ILE A 559 -15.09 -23.29 -13.71
C ILE A 559 -15.68 -24.12 -14.85
N THR A 560 -16.36 -25.22 -14.51
CA THR A 560 -16.91 -26.14 -15.51
C THR A 560 -17.96 -25.47 -16.40
N LEU A 561 -18.73 -24.53 -15.85
CA LEU A 561 -19.69 -23.73 -16.62
C LEU A 561 -18.97 -22.80 -17.61
N PHE A 562 -17.90 -22.12 -17.18
CA PHE A 562 -17.08 -21.29 -18.06
C PHE A 562 -16.44 -22.11 -19.19
N GLU A 563 -15.89 -23.28 -18.90
CA GLU A 563 -15.32 -24.19 -19.91
C GLU A 563 -16.36 -24.63 -20.94
N LYS A 564 -17.59 -24.95 -20.50
CA LYS A 564 -18.70 -25.29 -21.41
C LYS A 564 -19.13 -24.13 -22.29
N ILE A 565 -19.15 -22.90 -21.77
CA ILE A 565 -19.48 -21.70 -22.53
C ILE A 565 -18.38 -21.41 -23.56
N ILE A 566 -17.11 -21.45 -23.18
CA ILE A 566 -15.98 -21.27 -24.09
C ILE A 566 -15.96 -22.35 -25.17
N SER A 567 -16.19 -23.62 -24.80
CA SER A 567 -16.29 -24.72 -25.77
C SER A 567 -17.45 -24.56 -26.77
N ARG A 568 -18.55 -23.91 -26.37
CA ARG A 568 -19.64 -23.54 -27.29
C ARG A 568 -19.27 -22.39 -28.22
N TYR A 569 -18.55 -21.37 -27.71
CA TYR A 569 -18.13 -20.22 -28.51
C TYR A 569 -16.98 -20.54 -29.49
N LEU A 570 -16.10 -21.49 -29.16
CA LEU A 570 -15.01 -21.95 -30.03
C LEU A 570 -15.45 -23.03 -31.04
N ARG A 571 -16.73 -23.43 -31.04
CA ARG A 571 -17.33 -24.36 -32.01
C ARG A 571 -18.17 -23.65 -33.09
N ILE A 572 -18.11 -22.33 -33.14
CA ILE A 572 -18.62 -21.46 -34.22
C ILE A 572 -17.39 -20.88 -34.91
#